data_AF-A0A537N4H5-F1
#
_entry.id   AF-A0A537N4H5-F1
#
_cell.length_a   1.000
_cell.length_b   1.000
_cell.length_c   1.000
_cell.angle_alpha   90.00
_cell.angle_beta   90.00
_cell.angle_gamma   90.00
#
_symmetry.space_group_name_H-M   'P 1'
#
loop_
_entity.id
_entity.type
_entity.pdbx_description
1 polymer ?
#
loop_
_entity_poly.entity_id
_entity_poly.type
_entity_poly.pdbx_seq_one_letter_code
_entity_poly.pdbx_strand_id
1 'polypeptide(L)'
;MANKMLIDATHPEETRVVVVRGNRVEEFDFESANRRQLKGNIYLAKVTRVEPSLQAAFVDYGGNRHGFLAFSEIHPDYYQIPVADRQALIAEEERAQRAADAEID
;
A
#
# COMPACT_ATOMS: atom_id res chain seq x y z
N MET A 1 -32.11 4.07 -7.65
CA MET A 1 -31.26 4.17 -8.85
C MET A 1 -29.94 3.53 -8.54
N ALA A 2 -29.51 2.53 -9.31
CA ALA A 2 -28.22 1.86 -9.11
C ALA A 2 -27.07 2.74 -9.61
N ASN A 3 -25.93 2.67 -8.94
CA ASN A 3 -24.69 3.25 -9.44
C ASN A 3 -24.18 2.38 -10.60
N LYS A 4 -23.69 3.01 -11.67
CA LYS A 4 -23.07 2.32 -12.81
C LYS A 4 -21.62 2.77 -12.95
N MET A 5 -20.74 1.84 -13.27
CA MET A 5 -19.36 2.12 -13.63
C MET A 5 -19.20 2.00 -15.14
N LEU A 6 -18.70 3.06 -15.78
CA LEU A 6 -18.43 3.14 -17.23
C LEU A 6 -16.92 3.19 -17.43
N ILE A 7 -16.39 2.34 -18.30
CA ILE A 7 -14.96 2.25 -18.60
C ILE A 7 -14.78 2.52 -20.10
N ASP A 8 -13.99 3.53 -20.44
CA ASP A 8 -13.63 3.88 -21.81
C ASP A 8 -12.13 3.65 -22.03
N ALA A 9 -11.81 2.69 -22.90
CA ALA A 9 -10.46 2.32 -23.28
C ALA A 9 -10.29 2.39 -24.82
N THR A 10 -11.10 3.20 -25.51
CA THR A 10 -10.99 3.38 -26.97
C THR A 10 -9.73 4.14 -27.38
N HIS A 11 -9.22 4.98 -26.49
CA HIS A 11 -8.04 5.80 -26.69
C HIS A 11 -6.79 5.06 -26.15
N PRO A 12 -5.79 4.74 -26.99
CA PRO A 12 -4.59 4.04 -26.52
C PRO A 12 -3.73 4.88 -25.55
N GLU A 13 -3.87 6.20 -25.56
CA GLU A 13 -3.15 7.13 -24.69
C GLU A 13 -3.67 7.15 -23.24
N GLU A 14 -4.93 6.80 -23.03
CA GLU A 14 -5.56 6.84 -21.71
C GLU A 14 -6.79 5.94 -21.56
N THR A 15 -7.01 5.44 -20.36
CA THR A 15 -8.24 4.74 -19.97
C THR A 15 -9.00 5.61 -18.97
N ARG A 16 -10.30 5.80 -19.18
CA ARG A 16 -11.15 6.63 -18.31
C ARG A 16 -12.18 5.76 -17.60
N VAL A 17 -12.41 6.00 -16.32
CA VAL A 17 -13.40 5.29 -15.50
C VAL A 17 -14.33 6.30 -14.84
N VAL A 18 -15.63 6.09 -14.96
CA VAL A 18 -16.65 7.01 -14.42
C VAL A 18 -17.68 6.23 -13.62
N VAL A 19 -17.95 6.68 -12.39
CA VAL A 19 -19.07 6.18 -11.59
C VAL A 19 -20.23 7.18 -11.71
N VAL A 20 -21.37 6.70 -12.20
CA VAL A 20 -22.58 7.53 -12.41
C VAL A 20 -23.75 7.03 -11.58
N ARG A 21 -24.57 7.98 -11.11
CA ARG A 21 -25.86 7.71 -10.46
C ARG A 21 -26.97 8.37 -11.28
N GLY A 22 -27.71 7.59 -12.05
CA GLY A 22 -28.63 8.12 -13.06
C GLY A 22 -27.84 8.78 -14.20
N ASN A 23 -28.03 10.10 -14.38
CA ASN A 23 -27.30 10.91 -15.37
C ASN A 23 -26.25 11.85 -14.74
N ARG A 24 -25.97 11.68 -13.43
CA ARG A 24 -24.98 12.49 -12.72
C ARG A 24 -23.68 11.71 -12.53
N VAL A 25 -22.55 12.35 -12.82
CA VAL A 25 -21.22 11.84 -12.48
C VAL A 25 -20.97 12.06 -11.00
N GLU A 26 -20.63 10.99 -10.29
CA GLU A 26 -20.22 11.03 -8.88
C GLU A 26 -18.69 11.02 -8.77
N GLU A 27 -18.03 10.15 -9.54
CA GLU A 27 -16.58 10.00 -9.54
C GLU A 27 -16.05 9.83 -10.97
N PHE A 28 -14.87 10.38 -11.22
CA PHE A 28 -14.16 10.29 -12.50
C PHE A 28 -12.68 10.09 -12.20
N ASP A 29 -12.10 9.07 -12.82
CA ASP A 29 -10.67 8.79 -12.77
C ASP A 29 -10.15 8.46 -14.18
N PHE A 30 -8.86 8.64 -14.41
CA PHE A 30 -8.23 8.26 -15.67
C PHE A 30 -6.77 7.82 -15.46
N GLU A 31 -6.36 6.84 -16.25
CA GLU A 31 -4.99 6.33 -16.27
C GLU A 31 -4.34 6.70 -17.61
N SER A 32 -3.19 7.37 -17.58
CA SER A 32 -2.41 7.68 -18.78
C SER A 32 -1.37 6.60 -19.06
N ALA A 33 -1.24 6.22 -20.33
CA ALA A 33 -0.24 5.24 -20.78
C ALA A 33 1.21 5.69 -20.49
N ASN A 34 1.47 7.00 -20.45
CA ASN A 34 2.80 7.57 -20.30
C ASN A 34 3.26 7.70 -18.84
N ARG A 35 2.35 7.57 -17.87
CA ARG A 35 2.68 7.76 -16.45
C ARG A 35 1.99 6.69 -15.61
N ARG A 36 2.70 5.59 -15.38
CA ARG A 36 2.26 4.55 -14.45
C ARG A 36 2.32 5.05 -13.01
N GLN A 37 1.20 4.97 -12.32
CA GLN A 37 1.14 5.20 -10.89
C GLN A 37 1.77 4.00 -10.17
N LEU A 38 2.81 4.26 -9.38
CA LEU A 38 3.48 3.22 -8.58
C LEU A 38 2.98 3.19 -7.13
N LYS A 39 2.28 4.24 -6.70
CA LYS A 39 1.74 4.37 -5.34
C LYS A 39 0.63 3.33 -5.14
N GLY A 40 0.75 2.55 -4.07
CA GLY A 40 -0.21 1.50 -3.71
C GLY A 40 0.14 0.12 -4.27
N ASN A 41 1.15 0.02 -5.14
CA ASN A 41 1.62 -1.26 -5.64
C ASN A 41 2.29 -2.07 -4.54
N ILE A 42 2.14 -3.40 -4.63
CA ILE A 42 2.75 -4.37 -3.72
C ILE A 42 3.77 -5.18 -4.52
N TYR A 43 4.98 -5.31 -3.97
CA TYR A 43 6.10 -5.99 -4.61
C TYR A 43 6.67 -7.05 -3.67
N LEU A 44 7.07 -8.19 -4.23
CA LEU A 44 8.06 -9.05 -3.57
C LEU A 44 9.44 -8.43 -3.83
N ALA A 45 10.07 -7.94 -2.76
CA ALA A 45 11.33 -7.21 -2.83
C ALA A 45 12.45 -7.96 -2.08
N LYS A 46 13.70 -7.63 -2.40
CA LYS A 46 14.89 -8.13 -1.70
C LYS A 46 15.59 -7.01 -0.94
N VAL A 47 15.91 -7.24 0.32
CA VAL A 47 16.75 -6.29 1.09
C VAL A 47 18.16 -6.26 0.49
N THR A 48 18.62 -5.07 0.10
CA THR A 48 19.94 -4.87 -0.49
C THR A 48 20.98 -4.49 0.54
N ARG A 49 20.61 -3.63 1.50
CA ARG A 49 21.45 -3.26 2.64
C ARG A 49 20.61 -2.76 3.81
N VAL A 50 21.17 -2.88 5.01
CA VAL A 50 20.61 -2.35 6.26
C VAL A 50 21.46 -1.17 6.71
N GLU A 51 20.83 -0.07 7.08
CA GLU A 51 21.47 1.18 7.52
C GLU A 51 21.06 1.49 8.97
N PRO A 52 21.85 1.03 9.96
CA PRO A 52 21.51 1.22 11.38
C PRO A 52 21.39 2.69 11.78
N SER A 53 22.22 3.56 11.20
CA SER A 53 22.20 5.01 11.45
C SER A 53 20.87 5.66 11.08
N LEU A 54 20.19 5.11 10.06
CA LEU A 54 18.88 5.58 9.61
C LEU A 54 17.72 4.79 10.23
N GLN A 55 18.02 3.74 11.00
CA GLN A 55 17.02 2.75 11.45
C GLN A 55 16.13 2.29 10.28
N ALA A 56 16.77 1.89 9.17
CA ALA A 56 16.09 1.56 7.93
C ALA A 56 16.83 0.51 7.10
N ALA A 57 16.14 -0.07 6.13
CA ALA A 57 16.68 -0.95 5.11
C ALA A 57 16.40 -0.39 3.71
N PHE A 58 17.32 -0.60 2.78
CA PHE A 58 17.07 -0.36 1.37
C PHE A 58 16.64 -1.66 0.70
N VAL A 59 15.63 -1.59 -0.16
CA VAL A 59 15.03 -2.75 -0.84
C VAL A 59 15.09 -2.59 -2.35
N ASP A 60 15.39 -3.68 -3.06
CA ASP A 60 15.22 -3.78 -4.50
C ASP A 60 13.86 -4.41 -4.81
N TYR A 61 12.99 -3.61 -5.40
CA TYR A 61 11.64 -4.00 -5.83
C TYR A 61 11.51 -3.98 -7.37
N GLY A 62 12.63 -3.90 -8.11
CA GLY A 62 12.66 -3.83 -9.57
C GLY A 62 12.47 -2.42 -10.17
N GLY A 63 12.50 -1.37 -9.34
CA GLY A 63 12.47 0.02 -9.78
C GLY A 63 13.84 0.58 -10.15
N ASN A 64 13.87 1.78 -10.74
CA ASN A 64 15.12 2.46 -11.13
C ASN A 64 16.02 2.85 -9.94
N ARG A 65 15.46 2.91 -8.73
CA ARG A 65 16.17 3.19 -7.47
C ARG A 65 15.67 2.24 -6.40
N HIS A 66 16.53 1.91 -5.45
CA HIS A 66 16.13 1.15 -4.27
C HIS A 66 15.07 1.91 -3.46
N GLY A 67 14.10 1.17 -2.95
CA GLY A 67 13.11 1.66 -2.00
C GLY A 67 13.75 1.86 -0.64
N PHE A 68 13.19 2.78 0.13
CA PHE A 68 13.55 3.02 1.52
C PHE A 68 12.46 2.42 2.41
N LEU A 69 12.84 1.55 3.33
CA LEU A 69 11.94 0.87 4.27
C LEU A 69 12.40 1.18 5.70
N ALA A 70 11.69 2.08 6.38
CA ALA A 70 11.97 2.42 7.78
C ALA A 70 11.66 1.22 8.69
N PHE A 71 12.43 1.06 9.77
CA PHE A 71 12.26 -0.05 10.69
C PHE A 71 10.88 -0.09 11.36
N SER A 72 10.30 1.07 11.67
CA SER A 72 8.94 1.19 12.23
C SER A 72 7.83 0.72 11.29
N GLU A 73 8.11 0.59 9.99
CA GLU A 73 7.15 0.13 8.97
C GLU A 73 7.30 -1.35 8.64
N ILE A 74 8.14 -2.09 9.37
CA ILE A 74 8.37 -3.52 9.18
C ILE A 74 7.49 -4.31 10.13
N HIS A 75 6.57 -5.11 9.58
CA HIS A 75 5.72 -5.98 10.38
C HIS A 75 6.56 -6.99 11.21
N PRO A 76 6.19 -7.29 12.48
CA PRO A 76 6.95 -8.21 13.34
C PRO A 76 7.16 -9.62 12.75
N ASP A 77 6.33 -10.05 11.81
CA ASP A 77 6.52 -11.31 11.07
C ASP A 77 7.83 -11.38 10.27
N TYR A 78 8.45 -10.25 9.98
CA TYR A 78 9.75 -10.22 9.29
C TYR A 78 10.94 -10.22 10.26
N TYR A 79 10.71 -10.13 11.58
CA TYR A 79 11.79 -10.11 12.55
C TYR A 79 12.45 -11.48 12.68
N GLN A 80 13.76 -11.51 12.91
CA GLN A 80 14.49 -12.74 13.18
C GLN A 80 14.60 -12.96 14.69
N ILE A 81 13.47 -13.28 15.32
CA ILE A 81 13.34 -13.52 16.77
C ILE A 81 12.62 -14.85 17.05
N PRO A 82 12.76 -15.40 18.28
CA PRO A 82 11.99 -16.57 18.71
C PRO A 82 10.48 -16.39 18.50
N VAL A 83 9.78 -17.49 18.22
CA VAL A 83 8.33 -17.48 17.92
C VAL A 83 7.52 -16.91 19.09
N ALA A 84 7.91 -17.23 20.33
CA ALA A 84 7.24 -16.72 21.53
C ALA A 84 7.30 -15.19 21.61
N ASP A 85 8.47 -14.60 21.35
CA ASP A 85 8.68 -13.16 21.38
C ASP A 85 7.88 -12.46 20.27
N ARG A 86 7.86 -13.06 19.07
CA ARG A 86 7.06 -12.56 17.94
C ARG A 86 5.57 -12.55 18.26
N GLN A 87 5.05 -13.64 18.84
CA GLN A 87 3.63 -13.74 19.22
C GLN A 87 3.26 -12.72 20.30
N ALA A 88 4.15 -12.48 21.26
CA ALA A 88 3.93 -11.46 22.28
C ALA A 88 3.80 -10.05 21.67
N LEU A 89 4.68 -9.70 20.73
CA LEU A 89 4.65 -8.41 20.02
C LEU A 89 3.35 -8.22 19.21
N ILE A 90 2.97 -9.23 18.41
CA ILE A 90 1.74 -9.16 17.60
C ILE A 90 0.51 -9.00 18.51
N ALA A 91 0.43 -9.77 19.60
CA ALA A 91 -0.68 -9.69 20.53
C ALA A 91 -0.73 -8.34 21.27
N GLU A 92 0.40 -7.66 21.47
CA GLU A 92 0.47 -6.31 22.01
C GLU A 92 -0.02 -5.27 20.99
N GLU A 93 0.44 -5.33 19.74
CA GLU A 93 -0.01 -4.46 18.65
C GLU A 93 -1.52 -4.61 18.40
N GLU A 94 -2.04 -5.83 18.35
CA GLU A 94 -3.49 -6.08 18.20
C GLU A 94 -4.32 -5.54 19.38
N ARG A 95 -3.76 -5.55 20.59
CA ARG A 95 -4.43 -4.95 21.77
C ARG A 95 -4.42 -3.44 21.67
N ALA A 96 -3.31 -2.84 21.26
CA ALA A 96 -3.18 -1.40 21.08
C ALA A 96 -4.12 -0.91 19.97
N GLN A 97 -4.17 -1.59 18.83
CA GLN A 97 -5.06 -1.24 17.71
C GLN A 97 -6.52 -1.29 18.14
N ARG A 98 -6.95 -2.37 18.81
CA ARG A 98 -8.33 -2.49 19.31
C ARG A 98 -8.68 -1.41 20.33
N ALA A 99 -7.74 -1.01 21.18
CA ALA A 99 -7.96 0.08 22.12
C ALA A 99 -8.10 1.42 21.40
N ALA A 100 -7.25 1.70 20.40
CA ALA A 100 -7.33 2.90 19.59
C ALA A 100 -8.65 2.97 18.79
N ASP A 101 -9.08 1.87 18.18
CA ASP A 101 -10.35 1.80 17.45
C ASP A 101 -11.54 2.06 18.39
N ALA A 102 -11.50 1.56 19.64
CA ALA A 102 -12.54 1.79 20.64
C ALA A 102 -12.55 3.20 21.25
N GLU A 103 -11.47 3.98 21.12
CA GLU A 103 -11.44 5.41 21.51
C GLU A 103 -11.97 6.34 20.41
N ILE A 104 -12.03 5.87 19.16
CA ILE A 104 -12.47 6.64 18.00
C ILE A 104 -14.00 6.52 17.78
N ASP A 105 -14.61 5.43 18.27
CA ASP A 105 -16.07 5.21 18.31
C ASP A 105 -16.77 5.93 19.49
#